data_AF-A0A5C7L2K9-F1
#
_entry.id   AF-A0A5C7L2K9-F1
#
_cell.length_a   1.000
_cell.length_b   1.000
_cell.length_c   1.000
_cell.angle_alpha   90.00
_cell.angle_beta   90.00
_cell.angle_gamma   90.00
#
_symmetry.space_group_name_H-M   'P 1'
#
loop_
_entity.id
_entity.type
_entity.pdbx_description
1 polymer ?
#
loop_
_entity_poly.entity_id
_entity_poly.type
_entity_poly.pdbx_seq_one_letter_code
_entity_poly.pdbx_strand_id
1 'polypeptide(L)'
;MKVHETEFSGAMLKRGFWLYVWRVTTEEKEAFYVGRTGDSSSKYAASPFSRLGQHLDIRPTATANTLLRNIRAALFDPLQCKFKLISIGPLFPEQSTLKAHRKYRDIVAPLEAALAEHLKLKGHRVLGTHPKSKACDQKLFKKIKQLINGRLR
;
A
#
# COMPACT_ATOMS: atom_id res chain seq x y z
N MET A 1 -8.71 28.80 12.31
CA MET A 1 -8.71 28.11 10.99
C MET A 1 -7.27 27.76 10.65
N LYS A 2 -7.01 26.55 10.15
CA LYS A 2 -5.67 26.12 9.70
C LYS A 2 -5.78 25.59 8.28
N VAL A 3 -4.77 25.87 7.46
CA VAL A 3 -4.65 25.33 6.10
C VAL A 3 -3.96 23.98 6.18
N HIS A 4 -4.49 22.98 5.45
CA HIS A 4 -3.91 21.63 5.36
C HIS A 4 -3.79 21.27 3.87
N GLU A 5 -2.57 20.93 3.44
CA GLU A 5 -2.27 20.71 2.02
C GLU A 5 -1.72 19.29 1.78
N THR A 6 -1.89 18.81 0.55
CA THR A 6 -1.30 17.56 0.09
C THR A 6 -0.91 17.69 -1.37
N GLU A 7 0.33 17.37 -1.70
CA GLU A 7 0.86 17.38 -3.05
C GLU A 7 1.21 15.94 -3.48
N PHE A 8 0.93 15.60 -4.74
CA PHE A 8 1.28 14.31 -5.32
C PHE A 8 1.48 14.42 -6.83
N SER A 9 2.30 13.51 -7.39
CA SER A 9 2.48 13.43 -8.84
C SER A 9 1.23 12.89 -9.53
N GLY A 10 0.83 13.51 -10.64
CA GLY A 10 -0.25 13.01 -11.50
C GLY A 10 -0.03 11.58 -12.02
N ALA A 11 1.22 11.08 -12.02
CA ALA A 11 1.52 9.68 -12.32
C ALA A 11 0.77 8.70 -11.40
N MET A 12 0.44 9.11 -10.16
CA MET A 12 -0.35 8.32 -9.21
C MET A 12 -1.81 8.10 -9.64
N LEU A 13 -2.29 8.83 -10.65
CA LEU A 13 -3.62 8.62 -11.23
C LEU A 13 -3.66 7.43 -12.19
N LYS A 14 -2.50 6.98 -12.70
CA LYS A 14 -2.43 5.90 -13.69
C LYS A 14 -2.89 4.58 -13.08
N ARG A 15 -3.83 3.94 -13.76
CA ARG A 15 -4.37 2.61 -13.42
C ARG A 15 -3.34 1.51 -13.73
N GLY A 16 -3.38 0.41 -12.99
CA GLY A 16 -2.47 -0.72 -13.16
C GLY A 16 -2.17 -1.43 -11.85
N PHE A 17 -1.13 -2.26 -11.86
CA PHE A 17 -0.65 -2.97 -10.67
C PHE A 17 0.43 -2.16 -9.98
N TRP A 18 0.15 -1.72 -8.76
CA TRP A 18 1.04 -0.91 -7.94
C TRP A 18 1.32 -1.63 -6.63
N LEU A 19 2.50 -1.40 -6.07
CA LEU A 19 2.75 -1.61 -4.65
C LEU A 19 2.80 -0.24 -3.98
N TYR A 20 2.32 -0.17 -2.75
CA TYR A 20 2.45 1.04 -1.97
C TYR A 20 2.70 0.74 -0.50
N VAL A 21 3.37 1.68 0.15
CA VAL A 21 3.64 1.67 1.58
C VAL A 21 3.09 2.96 2.16
N TRP A 22 2.20 2.82 3.13
CA TRP A 22 1.84 3.90 4.03
C TRP A 22 2.80 3.91 5.20
N ARG A 23 3.37 5.06 5.51
CA ARG A 23 3.98 5.36 6.79
C ARG A 23 2.97 6.18 7.59
N VAL A 24 2.63 5.70 8.78
CA VAL A 24 1.67 6.29 9.71
C VAL A 24 2.43 6.64 10.97
N THR A 25 2.46 7.91 11.33
CA THR A 25 3.21 8.40 12.49
C THR A 25 2.35 9.27 13.39
N THR A 26 2.46 9.09 14.69
CA THR A 26 2.06 10.07 15.71
C THR A 26 3.32 10.68 16.32
N GLU A 27 3.18 11.46 17.40
CA GLU A 27 4.34 11.95 18.15
C GLU A 27 5.15 10.82 18.80
N GLU A 28 4.49 9.73 19.18
CA GLU A 28 5.10 8.64 19.96
C GLU A 28 5.31 7.34 19.18
N LYS A 29 4.54 7.13 18.10
CA LYS A 29 4.41 5.82 17.45
C LYS A 29 4.60 5.95 15.95
N GLU A 30 5.20 4.91 15.39
CA GLU A 30 5.30 4.72 13.95
C GLU A 30 4.80 3.32 13.58
N ALA A 31 4.08 3.25 12.46
CA ALA A 31 3.75 1.99 11.84
C ALA A 31 3.69 2.12 10.32
N PHE A 32 3.83 0.99 9.64
CA PHE A 32 3.76 0.90 8.20
C PHE A 32 2.61 0.03 7.77
N TYR A 33 1.98 0.32 6.65
CA TYR A 33 1.03 -0.57 6.01
C TYR A 33 1.44 -0.77 4.56
N VAL A 34 1.63 -2.01 4.16
CA VAL A 34 1.91 -2.36 2.77
C VAL A 34 0.60 -2.75 2.12
N GLY A 35 0.39 -2.30 0.88
CA GLY A 35 -0.74 -2.70 0.09
C GLY A 35 -0.41 -2.72 -1.39
N ARG A 36 -1.39 -3.14 -2.18
CA ARG A 36 -1.29 -3.16 -3.65
C ARG A 36 -2.60 -2.80 -4.34
N THR A 37 -2.49 -2.54 -5.64
CA THR A 37 -3.65 -2.51 -6.55
C THR A 37 -3.67 -3.79 -7.41
N GLY A 38 -4.80 -4.04 -8.10
CA GLY A 38 -4.99 -5.27 -8.88
C GLY A 38 -5.26 -6.51 -8.01
N ASP A 39 -6.13 -6.37 -7.02
CA ASP A 39 -6.59 -7.49 -6.18
C ASP A 39 -7.57 -8.43 -6.92
N SER A 40 -8.10 -9.43 -6.24
CA SER A 40 -8.97 -10.45 -6.86
C SER A 40 -10.42 -10.01 -7.06
N SER A 41 -10.82 -8.86 -6.50
CA SER A 41 -12.22 -8.44 -6.46
C SER A 41 -12.70 -7.79 -7.76
N SER A 42 -11.77 -7.40 -8.64
CA SER A 42 -12.07 -6.77 -9.93
C SER A 42 -10.99 -7.10 -10.95
N LYS A 43 -11.37 -7.19 -12.23
CA LYS A 43 -10.42 -7.27 -13.36
C LYS A 43 -9.73 -5.93 -13.66
N TYR A 44 -10.19 -4.85 -13.03
CA TYR A 44 -9.73 -3.49 -13.30
C TYR A 44 -8.82 -3.01 -12.17
N ALA A 45 -7.50 -3.10 -12.40
CA ALA A 45 -6.50 -2.69 -11.43
C ALA A 45 -6.49 -1.16 -11.26
N ALA A 46 -6.91 -0.70 -10.08
CA ALA A 46 -7.04 0.73 -9.76
C ALA A 46 -5.68 1.47 -9.64
N SER A 47 -5.73 2.77 -9.41
CA SER A 47 -4.56 3.61 -9.12
C SER A 47 -4.30 3.71 -7.61
N PRO A 48 -3.09 4.07 -7.16
CA PRO A 48 -2.85 4.34 -5.74
C PRO A 48 -3.61 5.56 -5.23
N PHE A 49 -3.92 6.54 -6.08
CA PHE A 49 -4.68 7.71 -5.69
C PHE A 49 -6.08 7.36 -5.18
N SER A 50 -6.79 6.42 -5.81
CA SER A 50 -8.11 5.99 -5.32
C SER A 50 -8.04 5.33 -3.94
N ARG A 51 -6.87 4.77 -3.57
CA ARG A 51 -6.64 4.19 -2.24
C ARG A 51 -6.44 5.26 -1.17
N LEU A 52 -5.98 6.46 -1.52
CA LEU A 52 -5.78 7.58 -0.57
C LEU A 52 -7.08 7.91 0.19
N GLY A 53 -8.17 8.15 -0.54
CA GLY A 53 -9.47 8.43 0.06
C GLY A 53 -10.13 7.19 0.68
N GLN A 54 -10.16 6.07 -0.03
CA GLN A 54 -10.87 4.87 0.42
C GLN A 54 -10.31 4.29 1.73
N HIS A 55 -8.98 4.23 1.86
CA HIS A 55 -8.35 3.59 3.02
C HIS A 55 -8.53 4.36 4.32
N LEU A 56 -8.71 5.67 4.23
CA LEU A 56 -8.81 6.59 5.37
C LEU A 56 -10.24 7.11 5.57
N ASP A 57 -11.22 6.56 4.85
CA ASP A 57 -12.61 6.95 5.00
C ASP A 57 -13.14 6.59 6.41
N ILE A 58 -13.36 7.63 7.21
CA ILE A 58 -13.77 7.53 8.62
C ILE A 58 -15.25 7.21 8.79
N ARG A 59 -16.04 7.29 7.72
CA ARG A 59 -17.49 7.06 7.81
C ARG A 59 -17.78 5.66 8.34
N PRO A 60 -18.75 5.48 9.25
CA PRO A 60 -19.10 4.17 9.79
C PRO A 60 -19.48 3.12 8.74
N THR A 61 -20.04 3.56 7.61
CA THR A 61 -20.49 2.72 6.50
C THR A 61 -19.41 2.40 5.47
N ALA A 62 -18.20 2.96 5.61
CA ALA A 62 -17.12 2.73 4.67
C ALA A 62 -16.57 1.30 4.79
N THR A 63 -16.59 0.55 3.68
CA THR A 63 -16.14 -0.85 3.62
C THR A 63 -14.72 -1.02 3.07
N ALA A 64 -14.20 -0.02 2.34
CA ALA A 64 -12.88 -0.04 1.73
C ALA A 64 -11.75 0.55 2.61
N ASN A 65 -12.02 0.75 3.92
CA ASN A 65 -11.16 1.45 4.88
C ASN A 65 -10.20 0.53 5.66
N THR A 66 -9.64 -0.49 5.00
CA THR A 66 -8.77 -1.50 5.64
C THR A 66 -7.62 -0.90 6.44
N LEU A 67 -6.94 0.13 5.93
CA LEU A 67 -5.88 0.82 6.65
C LEU A 67 -6.40 1.46 7.94
N LEU A 68 -7.48 2.25 7.86
CA LEU A 68 -8.07 2.90 9.03
C LEU A 68 -8.45 1.89 10.12
N ARG A 69 -9.04 0.75 9.73
CA ARG A 69 -9.35 -0.35 10.66
C ARG A 69 -8.10 -0.89 11.35
N ASN A 70 -7.02 -1.11 10.60
CA ASN A 70 -5.76 -1.58 11.16
C ASN A 70 -5.10 -0.54 12.08
N ILE A 71 -5.20 0.76 11.76
CA ILE A 71 -4.70 1.87 12.59
C ILE A 71 -5.42 1.87 13.95
N ARG A 72 -6.76 1.81 13.93
CA ARG A 72 -7.57 1.76 15.15
C ARG A 72 -7.27 0.51 15.99
N ALA A 73 -7.19 -0.66 15.35
CA ALA A 73 -6.82 -1.91 16.02
C ALA A 73 -5.41 -1.87 16.62
N ALA A 74 -4.51 -1.07 16.05
CA ALA A 74 -3.17 -0.85 16.55
C ALA A 74 -3.08 0.22 17.66
N LEU A 75 -4.23 0.76 18.11
CA LEU A 75 -4.35 1.81 19.14
C LEU A 75 -3.69 3.14 18.74
N PHE A 76 -3.81 3.50 17.47
CA PHE A 76 -3.54 4.85 16.97
C PHE A 76 -4.85 5.61 16.86
N ASP A 77 -4.86 6.90 17.22
CA ASP A 77 -5.92 7.82 16.83
C ASP A 77 -5.64 8.34 15.40
N PRO A 78 -6.49 8.00 14.40
CA PRO A 78 -6.30 8.45 13.03
C PRO A 78 -6.23 9.97 12.86
N LEU A 79 -6.88 10.74 13.74
CA LEU A 79 -6.90 12.21 13.65
C LEU A 79 -5.60 12.85 14.16
N GLN A 80 -4.81 12.13 14.95
CA GLN A 80 -3.48 12.54 15.42
C GLN A 80 -2.35 11.99 14.54
N CYS A 81 -2.69 11.21 13.50
CA CYS A 81 -1.72 10.61 12.62
C CYS A 81 -1.31 11.56 11.49
N LYS A 82 -0.01 11.53 11.16
CA LYS A 82 0.52 11.99 9.87
C LYS A 82 0.66 10.78 8.95
N PHE A 83 0.33 10.98 7.69
CA PHE A 83 0.30 9.93 6.68
C PHE A 83 1.26 10.26 5.54
N LYS A 84 2.11 9.31 5.16
CA LYS A 84 2.93 9.39 3.94
C LYS A 84 2.68 8.15 3.09
N LEU A 85 2.17 8.36 1.88
CA LEU A 85 1.95 7.31 0.89
C LEU A 85 3.13 7.26 -0.08
N ILE A 86 3.84 6.13 -0.12
CA ILE A 86 4.91 5.86 -1.08
C ILE A 86 4.38 4.82 -2.07
N SER A 87 4.17 5.22 -3.32
CA SER A 87 3.65 4.34 -4.38
C SER A 87 4.74 3.98 -5.39
N ILE A 88 4.83 2.70 -5.75
CA ILE A 88 5.77 2.17 -6.74
C ILE A 88 4.99 1.55 -7.88
N GLY A 89 5.14 2.11 -9.08
CA GLY A 89 4.57 1.54 -10.27
C GLY A 89 4.15 2.56 -11.34
N PRO A 90 3.21 2.17 -12.21
CA PRO A 90 2.62 0.82 -12.27
C PRO A 90 3.69 -0.20 -12.64
N LEU A 91 3.79 -1.31 -11.90
CA LEU A 91 4.68 -2.43 -12.22
C LEU A 91 4.23 -3.14 -13.50
N PHE A 92 2.91 -3.22 -13.69
CA PHE A 92 2.27 -3.75 -14.87
C PHE A 92 1.03 -2.89 -15.21
N PRO A 93 0.69 -2.72 -16.50
CA PRO A 93 -0.51 -2.02 -16.90
C PRO A 93 -1.78 -2.76 -16.48
N GLU A 94 -2.90 -2.04 -16.44
CA GLU A 94 -4.23 -2.67 -16.30
C GLU A 94 -4.48 -3.65 -17.44
N GLN A 95 -5.26 -4.71 -17.18
CA GLN A 95 -5.55 -5.77 -18.14
C GLN A 95 -7.01 -5.72 -18.58
N SER A 96 -7.26 -6.10 -19.83
CA SER A 96 -8.62 -6.16 -20.40
C SER A 96 -9.41 -7.40 -19.95
N THR A 97 -8.72 -8.50 -19.60
CA THR A 97 -9.34 -9.78 -19.23
C THR A 97 -8.96 -10.20 -17.80
N LEU A 98 -9.89 -10.88 -17.12
CA LEU A 98 -9.66 -11.40 -15.78
C LEU A 98 -8.54 -12.47 -15.75
N LYS A 99 -8.39 -13.26 -16.83
CA LYS A 99 -7.32 -14.26 -16.97
C LYS A 99 -5.94 -13.59 -16.98
N ALA A 100 -5.76 -12.56 -17.80
CA ALA A 100 -4.52 -11.78 -17.83
C ALA A 100 -4.28 -11.04 -16.52
N HIS A 101 -5.34 -10.47 -15.92
CA HIS A 101 -5.27 -9.82 -14.60
C HIS A 101 -4.74 -10.76 -13.52
N ARG A 102 -5.28 -11.99 -13.44
CA ARG A 102 -4.83 -13.00 -12.46
C ARG A 102 -3.34 -13.31 -12.61
N LYS A 103 -2.81 -13.42 -13.84
CA LYS A 103 -1.39 -13.64 -14.10
C LYS A 103 -0.50 -12.59 -13.43
N TYR A 104 -0.81 -11.31 -13.61
CA TYR A 104 -0.02 -10.24 -12.98
C TYR A 104 -0.30 -10.10 -11.49
N ARG A 105 -1.55 -10.33 -11.04
CA ARG A 105 -1.89 -10.40 -9.62
C ARG A 105 -1.04 -11.44 -8.88
N ASP A 106 -0.82 -12.60 -9.48
CA ASP A 106 -0.04 -13.69 -8.90
C ASP A 106 1.46 -13.39 -8.85
N ILE A 107 1.95 -12.44 -9.66
CA ILE A 107 3.31 -11.91 -9.57
C ILE A 107 3.41 -10.84 -8.47
N VAL A 108 2.42 -9.95 -8.37
CA VAL A 108 2.48 -8.79 -7.46
C VAL A 108 2.10 -9.14 -6.02
N ALA A 109 1.18 -10.08 -5.80
CA ALA A 109 0.76 -10.47 -4.45
C ALA A 109 1.91 -11.04 -3.59
N PRO A 110 2.81 -11.91 -4.10
CA PRO A 110 4.01 -12.30 -3.37
C PRO A 110 4.95 -11.15 -3.06
N LEU A 111 5.05 -10.13 -3.93
CA LEU A 111 5.90 -8.96 -3.68
C LEU A 111 5.38 -8.07 -2.56
N GLU A 112 4.06 -7.92 -2.43
CA GLU A 112 3.40 -7.24 -1.30
C GLU A 112 3.77 -7.92 0.03
N ALA A 113 3.58 -9.25 0.08
CA ALA A 113 3.91 -10.04 1.27
C ALA A 113 5.41 -9.96 1.62
N ALA A 114 6.29 -10.13 0.63
CA ALA A 114 7.74 -10.02 0.80
C ALA A 114 8.16 -8.63 1.31
N LEU A 115 7.52 -7.57 0.81
CA LEU A 115 7.82 -6.20 1.24
C LEU A 115 7.38 -5.96 2.69
N ALA A 116 6.19 -6.45 3.08
CA ALA A 116 5.72 -6.38 4.45
C ALA A 116 6.66 -7.14 5.41
N GLU A 117 7.11 -8.34 5.02
CA GLU A 117 8.06 -9.14 5.79
C GLU A 117 9.42 -8.46 5.91
N HIS A 118 9.94 -7.88 4.82
CA HIS A 118 11.19 -7.12 4.83
C HIS A 118 11.15 -5.92 5.79
N LEU A 119 10.03 -5.19 5.85
CA LEU A 119 9.86 -4.09 6.81
C LEU A 119 9.83 -4.60 8.25
N LYS A 120 9.14 -5.71 8.52
CA LYS A 120 9.13 -6.36 9.84
C LYS A 120 10.54 -6.80 10.27
N LEU A 121 11.30 -7.42 9.37
CA LEU A 121 12.68 -7.85 9.64
C LEU A 121 13.63 -6.69 9.94
N LYS A 122 13.31 -5.48 9.46
CA LYS A 122 14.03 -4.25 9.81
C LYS A 122 13.61 -3.64 11.15
N GLY A 123 12.74 -4.30 11.91
CA GLY A 123 12.23 -3.83 13.19
C GLY A 123 11.06 -2.85 13.10
N HIS A 124 10.53 -2.60 11.89
CA HIS A 124 9.36 -1.73 11.76
C HIS A 124 8.07 -2.44 12.16
N ARG A 125 7.17 -1.72 12.85
CA ARG A 125 5.81 -2.19 13.11
C ARG A 125 5.01 -2.15 11.81
N VAL A 126 4.60 -3.31 11.29
CA VAL A 126 3.78 -3.39 10.06
C VAL A 126 2.35 -3.82 10.40
N LEU A 127 1.40 -2.98 10.01
CA LEU A 127 -0.04 -3.13 10.19
C LEU A 127 -0.65 -4.11 9.16
N GLY A 128 -1.71 -4.78 9.59
CA GLY A 128 -2.47 -5.72 8.78
C GLY A 128 -1.85 -7.11 8.69
N THR A 129 -2.64 -8.05 8.18
CA THR A 129 -2.24 -9.43 8.00
C THR A 129 -1.74 -9.64 6.58
N HIS A 130 -0.49 -10.08 6.47
CA HIS A 130 0.13 -10.46 5.22
C HIS A 130 0.41 -11.97 5.28
N PRO A 131 -0.05 -12.76 4.30
CA PRO A 131 0.33 -14.18 4.26
C PRO A 131 1.84 -14.30 4.15
N LYS A 132 2.40 -15.44 4.59
CA LYS A 132 3.84 -15.72 4.40
C LYS A 132 4.19 -15.55 2.93
N SER A 133 5.30 -14.87 2.65
CA SER A 133 5.76 -14.65 1.29
C SER A 133 5.96 -16.01 0.61
N LYS A 134 5.28 -16.23 -0.51
CA LYS A 134 5.68 -17.28 -1.46
C LYS A 134 6.96 -16.84 -2.19
N ALA A 135 7.53 -17.73 -2.99
CA ALA A 135 8.59 -17.36 -3.92
C ALA A 135 8.10 -16.19 -4.80
N CYS A 136 8.83 -15.07 -4.77
CA CYS A 136 8.55 -13.89 -5.58
C CYS A 136 9.71 -13.62 -6.54
N ASP A 137 9.49 -12.78 -7.55
CA ASP A 137 10.55 -12.35 -8.46
C ASP A 137 11.62 -11.57 -7.68
N GLN A 138 12.76 -12.23 -7.44
CA GLN A 138 13.85 -11.67 -6.64
C GLN A 138 14.50 -10.44 -7.28
N LYS A 139 14.56 -10.39 -8.62
CA LYS A 139 15.15 -9.24 -9.32
C LYS A 139 14.26 -8.01 -9.16
N LEU A 140 12.96 -8.19 -9.35
CA LEU A 140 11.98 -7.12 -9.17
C LEU A 140 11.90 -6.69 -7.70
N PHE A 141 11.89 -7.65 -6.77
CA PHE A 141 11.86 -7.37 -5.35
C PHE A 141 13.11 -6.60 -4.86
N LYS A 142 14.30 -6.93 -5.37
CA LYS A 142 15.53 -6.19 -5.05
C LYS A 142 15.41 -4.71 -5.44
N LYS A 143 14.86 -4.40 -6.62
CA LYS A 143 14.61 -3.02 -7.06
C LYS A 143 13.60 -2.31 -6.15
N ILE A 144 12.49 -2.97 -5.83
CA ILE A 144 11.45 -2.45 -4.92
C ILE A 144 12.05 -2.11 -3.54
N LYS A 145 12.86 -3.01 -2.97
CA LYS A 145 13.54 -2.77 -1.69
C LYS A 145 14.46 -1.55 -1.74
N GLN A 146 15.24 -1.38 -2.80
CA GLN A 146 16.13 -0.23 -2.95
C GLN A 146 15.33 1.08 -2.97
N LEU A 147 14.24 1.13 -3.74
CA LEU A 147 13.36 2.30 -3.83
C LEU A 147 12.72 2.64 -2.49
N ILE A 148 12.13 1.66 -1.79
CA ILE A 148 11.51 1.88 -0.48
C ILE A 148 12.54 2.33 0.56
N ASN A 149 13.68 1.63 0.67
CA ASN A 149 14.71 1.97 1.64
C ASN A 149 15.26 3.39 1.42
N GLY A 150 15.31 3.88 0.17
CA GLY A 150 15.72 5.25 -0.13
C GLY A 150 14.68 6.32 0.24
N ARG A 151 13.41 5.94 0.42
CA ARG A 151 12.29 6.87 0.71
C ARG A 151 11.79 6.80 2.16
N LEU A 152 12.22 5.76 2.89
CA LEU A 152 11.95 5.54 4.32
C LEU A 152 13.04 6.09 5.25
N ARG A 153 14.16 6.56 4.70
CA ARG A 153 15.15 7.35 5.45
C ARG A 153 14.56 8.69 5.89
#